data_AF-A0AA35W6M0-F1
#
_entry.id   AF-A0AA35W6M0-F1
#
_cell.length_a   1.000
_cell.length_b   1.000
_cell.length_c   1.000
_cell.angle_alpha   90.00
_cell.angle_beta   90.00
_cell.angle_gamma   90.00
#
_symmetry.space_group_name_H-M   'P 1'
#
loop_
_entity.id
_entity.type
_entity.pdbx_description
1 polymer ?
#
loop_
_entity_poly.entity_id
_entity_poly.type
_entity_poly.pdbx_seq_one_letter_code
_entity_poly.pdbx_strand_id
1 'polypeptide(L)'
;MESALLAIGEIVEQGEGAHMESPVDESTKQYAHFFRFEEIFCENKLERLPDGEGYAYTGDPIPYNPNGVWNMKDNLAISDIEKGTVCHTQARAFHNVYKTLLCVLQDTFDGHPEKMDEAMKLMEVLKVHAKRAIWTPLNSLTSRPPEDGEVMCGPIWDYEWEE
;
A
#
# COMPACT_ATOMS: atom_id res chain seq x y z
N MET A 1 -22.70 20.68 -6.32
CA MET A 1 -22.38 20.97 -4.89
C MET A 1 -22.72 19.77 -4.03
N GLU A 2 -23.96 19.26 -4.12
CA GLU A 2 -24.39 18.03 -3.43
C GLU A 2 -23.48 16.81 -3.71
N SER A 3 -23.20 16.51 -4.97
CA SER A 3 -22.30 15.40 -5.35
C SER A 3 -20.88 15.51 -4.78
N ALA A 4 -20.35 16.73 -4.63
CA ALA A 4 -19.03 16.95 -4.04
C ALA A 4 -19.03 16.71 -2.52
N LEU A 5 -20.11 17.11 -1.84
CA LEU A 5 -20.29 16.83 -0.41
C LEU A 5 -20.42 15.32 -0.16
N LEU A 6 -21.14 14.60 -1.02
CA LEU A 6 -21.22 13.14 -0.97
C LEU A 6 -19.84 12.49 -1.12
N ALA A 7 -19.03 12.95 -2.09
CA ALA A 7 -17.68 12.42 -2.27
C ALA A 7 -16.76 12.67 -1.06
N ILE A 8 -16.88 13.82 -0.41
CA ILE A 8 -16.13 14.11 0.84
C ILE A 8 -16.62 13.20 1.97
N GLY A 9 -17.94 13.02 2.10
CA GLY A 9 -18.52 12.12 3.11
C GLY A 9 -17.98 10.69 2.98
N GLU A 10 -17.90 10.17 1.76
CA GLU A 10 -17.34 8.84 1.46
C GLU A 10 -15.86 8.72 1.90
N ILE A 11 -15.04 9.74 1.62
CA ILE A 11 -13.62 9.74 2.01
C ILE A 11 -13.46 9.69 3.53
N VAL A 12 -14.28 10.46 4.26
CA VAL A 12 -14.27 10.49 5.73
C VAL A 12 -14.73 9.14 6.28
N GLU A 13 -15.86 8.62 5.79
CA GLU A 13 -16.44 7.36 6.26
C GLU A 13 -15.49 6.17 6.05
N GLN A 14 -14.85 6.04 4.88
CA GLN A 14 -13.87 4.98 4.65
C GLN A 14 -12.59 5.16 5.48
N GLY A 15 -12.18 6.40 5.74
CA GLY A 15 -10.97 6.72 6.50
C GLY A 15 -11.11 6.45 8.00
N GLU A 16 -11.98 7.21 8.66
CA GLU A 16 -12.16 7.25 10.11
C GLU A 16 -13.48 6.67 10.61
N GLY A 17 -14.41 6.35 9.70
CA GLY A 17 -15.76 5.93 10.03
C GLY A 17 -16.74 7.10 10.09
N ALA A 18 -18.04 6.82 9.98
CA ALA A 18 -19.08 7.86 10.07
C ALA A 18 -19.18 8.46 11.49
N HIS A 19 -18.83 7.68 12.52
CA HIS A 19 -18.82 8.09 13.93
C HIS A 19 -17.93 7.15 14.76
N MET A 20 -17.41 7.59 15.90
CA MET A 20 -16.63 6.71 16.82
C MET A 20 -17.44 5.48 17.29
N GLU A 21 -18.77 5.59 17.31
CA GLU A 21 -19.70 4.51 17.66
C GLU A 21 -20.19 3.71 16.44
N SER A 22 -19.80 4.11 15.24
CA SER A 22 -20.13 3.46 13.96
C SER A 22 -18.85 3.20 13.16
N PRO A 23 -18.03 2.22 13.59
CA PRO A 23 -16.78 1.90 12.92
C PRO A 23 -16.98 1.23 11.56
N VAL A 24 -18.22 0.84 11.24
CA VAL A 24 -18.61 0.17 10.00
C VAL A 24 -19.04 1.21 8.98
N ASP A 25 -18.45 1.13 7.78
CA ASP A 25 -18.95 1.77 6.57
C ASP A 25 -20.23 1.04 6.14
N GLU A 26 -21.35 1.78 6.08
CA GLU A 26 -22.65 1.19 5.81
C GLU A 26 -22.77 0.62 4.39
N SER A 27 -22.00 1.15 3.44
CA SER A 27 -22.04 0.77 2.03
C SER A 27 -21.27 -0.52 1.77
N THR A 28 -20.10 -0.67 2.38
CA THR A 28 -19.22 -1.84 2.19
C THR A 28 -19.40 -2.92 3.25
N LYS A 29 -20.04 -2.58 4.38
CA LYS A 29 -20.11 -3.41 5.59
C LYS A 29 -18.73 -3.78 6.15
N GLN A 30 -17.70 -3.00 5.81
CA GLN A 30 -16.34 -3.16 6.32
C GLN A 30 -16.05 -2.11 7.38
N TYR A 31 -15.09 -2.38 8.26
CA TYR A 31 -14.61 -1.34 9.17
C TYR A 31 -13.80 -0.29 8.42
N ALA A 32 -13.92 0.97 8.85
CA ALA A 32 -13.09 2.05 8.33
C ALA A 32 -11.60 1.78 8.56
N HIS A 33 -10.74 2.41 7.74
CA HIS A 33 -9.31 2.12 7.71
C HIS A 33 -8.64 2.27 9.08
N PHE A 34 -8.98 3.30 9.85
CA PHE A 34 -8.47 3.48 11.21
C PHE A 34 -8.66 2.21 12.06
N PHE A 35 -9.88 1.71 12.14
CA PHE A 35 -10.20 0.54 12.95
C PHE A 35 -9.51 -0.73 12.44
N ARG A 36 -9.41 -0.92 11.11
CA ARG A 36 -8.73 -2.09 10.51
C ARG A 36 -7.23 -2.11 10.78
N PHE A 37 -6.58 -0.95 10.80
CA PHE A 37 -5.17 -0.87 11.19
C PHE A 37 -4.99 -1.10 12.69
N GLU A 38 -5.93 -0.62 13.49
CA GLU A 38 -5.94 -0.87 14.94
C GLU A 38 -6.17 -2.36 15.27
N GLU A 39 -6.92 -3.11 14.46
CA GLU A 39 -7.03 -4.57 14.61
C GLU A 39 -5.65 -5.25 14.49
N ILE A 40 -4.80 -4.79 13.57
CA ILE A 40 -3.43 -5.31 13.42
C ILE A 40 -2.58 -4.94 14.64
N PHE A 41 -2.70 -3.70 15.12
CA PHE A 41 -1.97 -3.22 16.30
C PHE A 41 -2.36 -3.97 17.57
N CYS A 42 -3.66 -4.23 17.77
CA CYS A 42 -4.20 -4.98 18.90
C CYS A 42 -4.07 -6.50 18.74
N GLU A 43 -3.64 -6.99 17.57
CA GLU A 43 -3.56 -8.41 17.22
C GLU A 43 -4.90 -9.19 17.33
N ASN A 44 -6.03 -8.47 17.32
CA ASN A 44 -7.36 -9.02 17.46
C ASN A 44 -8.34 -8.24 16.59
N LYS A 45 -9.30 -8.95 15.98
CA LYS A 45 -10.39 -8.31 15.24
C LYS A 45 -11.29 -7.49 16.16
N LEU A 46 -11.83 -6.42 15.62
CA LEU A 46 -12.83 -5.58 16.26
C LEU A 46 -14.17 -6.31 16.26
N GLU A 47 -14.79 -6.42 17.43
CA GLU A 47 -16.12 -7.01 17.59
C GLU A 47 -17.02 -6.09 18.40
N ARG A 48 -18.33 -6.22 18.15
CA ARG A 48 -19.34 -5.51 18.92
C ARG A 48 -19.45 -6.14 20.31
N LEU A 49 -19.52 -5.30 21.34
CA LEU A 49 -19.70 -5.78 22.71
C LEU A 49 -21.05 -6.50 22.88
N PRO A 50 -21.14 -7.52 23.77
CA PRO A 50 -22.38 -8.28 23.97
C PRO A 50 -23.57 -7.48 24.47
N ASP A 51 -23.32 -6.41 25.23
CA ASP A 51 -24.34 -5.44 25.69
C ASP A 51 -24.83 -4.53 24.56
N GLY A 52 -24.10 -4.50 23.44
CA GLY A 52 -24.36 -3.66 22.29
C GLY A 52 -23.95 -2.20 22.48
N GLU A 53 -23.23 -1.85 23.54
CA GLU A 53 -22.77 -0.49 23.83
C GLU A 53 -21.31 -0.27 23.39
N GLY A 54 -21.04 -0.56 22.12
CA GLY A 54 -19.76 -0.24 21.49
C GLY A 54 -19.01 -1.45 20.95
N TYR A 55 -17.69 -1.28 20.80
CA TYR A 55 -16.80 -2.24 20.16
C TYR A 55 -15.52 -2.43 20.97
N ALA A 56 -14.93 -3.62 20.86
CA ALA A 56 -13.65 -3.96 21.46
C ALA A 56 -12.83 -4.90 20.56
N TYR A 57 -11.51 -4.80 20.63
CA TYR A 57 -10.57 -5.68 19.93
C TYR A 57 -10.43 -7.02 20.66
N THR A 58 -11.53 -7.75 20.80
CA THR A 58 -11.61 -9.03 21.51
C THR A 58 -12.00 -10.19 20.61
N GLY A 59 -12.16 -9.95 19.31
CA GLY A 59 -12.52 -10.97 18.35
C GLY A 59 -11.37 -11.90 18.00
N ASP A 60 -11.53 -12.61 16.88
CA ASP A 60 -10.52 -13.56 16.39
C ASP A 60 -9.11 -12.95 16.41
N PRO A 61 -8.10 -13.69 16.90
CA PRO A 61 -6.72 -13.22 16.84
C PRO A 61 -6.27 -13.07 15.39
N ILE A 62 -5.54 -11.99 15.12
CA ILE A 62 -4.88 -11.76 13.83
C ILE A 62 -3.47 -12.35 13.92
N PRO A 63 -3.15 -13.40 13.14
CA PRO A 63 -1.85 -14.04 13.23
C PRO A 63 -0.76 -13.10 12.71
N TYR A 64 0.15 -12.72 13.59
CA TYR A 64 1.36 -11.98 13.24
C TYR A 64 2.60 -12.79 13.64
N ASN A 65 3.43 -13.12 12.65
CA ASN A 65 4.74 -13.72 12.88
C ASN A 65 5.80 -12.69 12.44
N PRO A 66 6.47 -12.01 13.39
CA PRO A 66 7.53 -11.07 13.06
C PRO A 66 8.64 -11.70 12.19
N ASN A 67 8.96 -12.97 12.44
CA ASN A 67 9.97 -13.72 11.67
C ASN A 67 9.46 -14.13 10.27
N GLY A 68 8.17 -13.98 10.00
CA GLY A 68 7.56 -14.20 8.69
C GLY A 68 7.54 -12.95 7.80
N VAL A 69 8.05 -11.81 8.28
CA VAL A 69 8.14 -10.56 7.54
C VAL A 69 9.57 -10.37 7.04
N TRP A 70 9.72 -10.07 5.76
CA TRP A 70 11.03 -9.77 5.18
C TRP A 70 11.62 -8.47 5.74
N ASN A 71 12.92 -8.50 6.03
CA ASN A 71 13.66 -7.33 6.53
C ASN A 71 13.94 -6.33 5.40
N MET A 72 12.95 -5.50 5.05
CA MET A 72 13.11 -4.47 4.02
C MET A 72 13.94 -3.30 4.52
N LYS A 73 14.74 -2.70 3.63
CA LYS A 73 15.45 -1.46 3.91
C LYS A 73 14.47 -0.29 4.10
N ASP A 74 14.47 0.32 5.27
CA ASP A 74 13.67 1.51 5.56
C ASP A 74 14.07 2.69 4.68
N ASN A 75 13.06 3.42 4.18
CA ASN A 75 13.21 4.65 3.39
C ASN A 75 14.26 4.52 2.26
N LEU A 76 14.22 3.40 1.55
CA LEU A 76 15.18 3.11 0.47
C LEU A 76 15.22 4.24 -0.56
N ALA A 77 16.36 4.89 -0.69
CA ALA A 77 16.65 5.89 -1.71
C ALA A 77 17.60 5.31 -2.77
N ILE A 78 17.70 5.97 -3.92
CA ILE A 78 18.59 5.54 -5.01
C ILE A 78 20.06 5.51 -4.55
N SER A 79 20.44 6.40 -3.64
CA SER A 79 21.78 6.45 -3.05
C SER A 79 22.13 5.25 -2.17
N ASP A 80 21.12 4.50 -1.69
CA ASP A 80 21.33 3.27 -0.93
C ASP A 80 21.58 2.05 -1.84
N ILE A 81 21.40 2.19 -3.15
CA ILE A 81 21.43 1.06 -4.09
C ILE A 81 22.67 1.16 -4.97
N GLU A 82 23.54 0.15 -4.88
CA GLU A 82 24.69 0.07 -5.75
C GLU A 82 24.29 -0.15 -7.22
N LYS A 83 24.81 0.68 -8.12
CA LYS A 83 24.59 0.55 -9.58
C LYS A 83 25.08 -0.82 -10.06
N GLY A 84 24.28 -1.49 -10.88
CA GLY A 84 24.60 -2.82 -11.43
C GLY A 84 24.04 -4.00 -10.61
N THR A 85 23.50 -3.75 -9.43
CA THR A 85 22.74 -4.77 -8.66
C THR A 85 21.39 -5.08 -9.32
N VAL A 86 20.81 -6.21 -8.94
CA VAL A 86 19.44 -6.56 -9.32
C VAL A 86 18.44 -5.61 -8.68
N CYS A 87 18.67 -5.16 -7.42
CA CYS A 87 17.81 -4.16 -6.78
C CYS A 87 17.78 -2.87 -7.60
N HIS A 88 18.92 -2.36 -8.07
CA HIS A 88 18.96 -1.18 -8.95
C HIS A 88 18.09 -1.37 -10.19
N THR A 89 18.12 -2.57 -10.80
CA THR A 89 17.34 -2.88 -12.00
C THR A 89 15.83 -3.01 -11.72
N GLN A 90 15.44 -3.58 -10.58
CA GLN A 90 14.02 -3.73 -10.21
C GLN A 90 13.41 -2.42 -9.72
N ALA A 91 14.12 -1.69 -8.86
CA ALA A 91 13.76 -0.36 -8.41
C ALA A 91 13.60 0.57 -9.63
N ARG A 92 14.58 0.52 -10.53
CA ARG A 92 14.49 0.67 -11.99
C ARG A 92 13.10 0.80 -12.60
N ALA A 93 12.60 -0.40 -12.86
CA ALA A 93 11.37 -0.66 -13.55
C ALA A 93 10.16 -0.22 -12.72
N PHE A 94 10.22 -0.36 -11.39
CA PHE A 94 9.16 0.12 -10.50
C PHE A 94 8.94 1.62 -10.64
N HIS A 95 9.99 2.43 -10.52
CA HIS A 95 9.88 3.88 -10.66
C HIS A 95 9.35 4.29 -12.03
N ASN A 96 9.85 3.69 -13.12
CA ASN A 96 9.39 4.04 -14.46
C ASN A 96 7.88 3.82 -14.63
N VAL A 97 7.37 2.70 -14.11
CA VAL A 97 5.92 2.42 -14.12
C VAL A 97 5.17 3.39 -13.21
N TYR A 98 5.70 3.69 -12.02
CA TYR A 98 5.08 4.64 -11.10
C TYR A 98 4.98 6.05 -11.69
N LYS A 99 6.07 6.57 -12.25
CA LYS A 99 6.12 7.85 -12.96
C LYS A 99 5.10 7.89 -14.10
N THR A 100 5.03 6.82 -14.89
CA THR A 100 4.05 6.71 -15.99
C THR A 100 2.62 6.73 -15.47
N LEU A 101 2.33 5.99 -14.39
CA LEU A 101 1.01 5.99 -13.74
C LEU A 101 0.63 7.41 -13.28
N LEU A 102 1.55 8.15 -12.65
CA LEU A 102 1.29 9.53 -12.24
C LEU A 102 0.98 10.45 -13.42
N CYS A 103 1.73 10.34 -14.52
CA CYS A 103 1.44 11.12 -15.73
C CYS A 103 0.05 10.79 -16.31
N VAL A 104 -0.33 9.50 -16.36
CA VAL A 104 -1.65 9.10 -16.88
C VAL A 104 -2.77 9.57 -15.95
N LEU A 105 -2.58 9.52 -14.63
CA LEU A 105 -3.55 10.06 -13.66
C LEU A 105 -3.69 11.57 -13.80
N GLN A 106 -2.58 12.30 -13.98
CA GLN A 106 -2.60 13.74 -14.26
C GLN A 106 -3.45 14.04 -15.50
N ASP A 107 -3.18 13.36 -16.61
CA ASP A 107 -3.95 13.53 -17.85
C ASP A 107 -5.44 13.20 -17.65
N THR A 108 -5.74 12.17 -16.86
CA THR A 108 -7.11 11.74 -16.54
C THR A 108 -7.87 12.85 -15.81
N PHE A 109 -7.23 13.49 -14.83
CA PHE A 109 -7.82 14.58 -14.05
C PHE A 109 -7.78 15.94 -14.77
N ASP A 110 -6.96 16.09 -15.81
CA ASP A 110 -6.91 17.25 -16.72
C ASP A 110 -7.94 17.17 -17.87
N GLY A 111 -8.99 16.37 -17.71
CA GLY A 111 -10.15 16.36 -18.60
C GLY A 111 -10.22 15.20 -19.60
N HIS A 112 -9.38 14.16 -19.42
CA HIS A 112 -9.42 12.93 -20.23
C HIS A 112 -9.83 11.71 -19.38
N PRO A 113 -11.05 11.68 -18.81
CA PRO A 113 -11.47 10.65 -17.85
C PRO A 113 -11.41 9.22 -18.42
N GLU A 114 -11.44 9.03 -19.74
CA GLU A 114 -11.28 7.75 -20.42
C GLU A 114 -9.91 7.09 -20.17
N LYS A 115 -8.89 7.87 -19.78
CA LYS A 115 -7.57 7.36 -19.41
C LYS A 115 -7.55 6.63 -18.06
N MET A 116 -8.64 6.67 -17.28
CA MET A 116 -8.75 5.90 -16.04
C MET A 116 -8.53 4.39 -16.28
N ASP A 117 -9.00 3.84 -17.40
CA ASP A 117 -8.78 2.44 -17.77
C ASP A 117 -7.29 2.10 -17.97
N GLU A 118 -6.52 3.05 -18.50
CA GLU A 118 -5.07 2.93 -18.64
C GLU A 118 -4.38 3.01 -17.29
N ALA A 119 -4.79 3.96 -16.43
CA ALA A 119 -4.27 4.07 -15.07
C ALA A 119 -4.49 2.78 -14.27
N MET A 120 -5.69 2.18 -14.33
CA MET A 120 -5.97 0.90 -13.66
C MET A 120 -5.08 -0.24 -14.15
N LYS A 121 -4.80 -0.32 -15.47
CA LYS A 121 -3.85 -1.32 -16.00
C LYS A 121 -2.43 -1.08 -15.49
N LEU A 122 -2.00 0.18 -15.43
CA LEU A 122 -0.70 0.54 -14.87
C LEU A 122 -0.58 0.21 -13.38
N MET A 123 -1.67 0.30 -12.59
CA MET A 123 -1.67 -0.13 -11.19
C MET A 123 -1.36 -1.63 -11.03
N GLU A 124 -1.94 -2.49 -11.88
CA GLU A 124 -1.63 -3.93 -11.87
C GLU A 124 -0.18 -4.21 -12.29
N VAL A 125 0.35 -3.48 -13.27
CA VAL A 125 1.77 -3.56 -13.65
C VAL A 125 2.67 -3.09 -12.51
N LEU A 126 2.32 -1.98 -11.85
CA LEU A 126 3.07 -1.42 -10.72
C LEU A 126 3.17 -2.44 -9.58
N LYS A 127 2.06 -3.11 -9.25
CA LYS A 127 2.00 -4.19 -8.25
C LYS A 127 2.94 -5.35 -8.58
N VAL A 128 3.05 -5.74 -9.86
CA VAL A 128 4.01 -6.77 -10.29
C VAL A 128 5.45 -6.32 -10.04
N HIS A 129 5.79 -5.07 -10.38
CA HIS A 129 7.13 -4.54 -10.15
C HIS A 129 7.43 -4.34 -8.65
N ALA A 130 6.46 -3.90 -7.86
CA ALA A 130 6.58 -3.78 -6.41
C ALA A 130 6.94 -5.14 -5.79
N LYS A 131 6.20 -6.19 -6.15
CA LYS A 131 6.45 -7.57 -5.69
C LYS A 131 7.85 -8.07 -6.06
N ARG A 132 8.34 -7.72 -7.24
CA ARG A 132 9.71 -8.07 -7.66
C ARG A 132 10.76 -7.31 -6.84
N ALA A 133 10.56 -6.02 -6.60
CA ALA A 133 11.46 -5.22 -5.78
C ALA A 133 11.54 -5.76 -4.35
N ILE A 134 10.42 -5.99 -3.67
CA ILE A 134 10.40 -6.53 -2.29
C ILE A 134 10.96 -7.96 -2.17
N TRP A 135 10.99 -8.72 -3.27
CA TRP A 135 11.56 -10.07 -3.34
C TRP A 135 13.02 -10.08 -3.78
N THR A 136 13.67 -8.91 -3.90
CA THR A 136 15.06 -8.80 -4.35
C THR A 136 15.97 -8.41 -3.18
N PRO A 137 17.02 -9.18 -2.85
CA PRO A 137 17.99 -8.76 -1.86
C PRO A 137 18.73 -7.49 -2.31
N LEU A 138 18.95 -6.55 -1.38
CA LEU A 138 19.44 -5.20 -1.65
C LEU A 138 20.75 -5.20 -2.47
N ASN A 139 21.70 -6.07 -2.09
CA ASN A 139 23.05 -6.11 -2.66
C ASN A 139 23.26 -7.27 -3.64
N SER A 140 22.20 -7.94 -4.10
CA SER A 140 22.37 -9.09 -4.99
C SER A 140 22.83 -8.69 -6.39
N LEU A 141 23.86 -9.39 -6.89
CA LEU A 141 24.34 -9.26 -8.28
C LEU A 141 23.62 -10.20 -9.25
N THR A 142 22.83 -11.16 -8.74
CA THR A 142 22.10 -12.14 -9.56
C THR A 142 20.66 -12.28 -9.12
N SER A 143 19.79 -12.65 -10.06
CA SER A 143 18.38 -12.92 -9.75
C SER A 143 18.28 -14.27 -9.07
N ARG A 144 17.99 -14.26 -7.76
CA ARG A 144 17.77 -15.47 -6.96
C ARG A 144 16.71 -15.23 -5.88
N PRO A 145 16.14 -16.30 -5.29
CA PRO A 145 15.30 -16.17 -4.12
C PRO A 145 16.05 -15.51 -2.95
N PRO A 146 15.33 -14.78 -2.07
CA PRO A 146 15.85 -14.29 -0.80
C PRO A 146 16.32 -15.43 0.09
N GLU A 147 17.39 -15.19 0.84
CA GLU A 147 17.88 -16.04 1.90
C GLU A 147 17.57 -15.43 3.27
N ASP A 148 17.50 -16.27 4.30
CA ASP A 148 17.19 -15.82 5.65
C ASP A 148 18.23 -14.82 6.16
N GLY A 149 17.75 -13.70 6.71
CA GLY A 149 18.59 -12.64 7.29
C GLY A 149 19.06 -11.57 6.28
N GLU A 150 18.70 -11.69 5.00
CA GLU A 150 19.02 -10.65 4.03
C GLU A 150 18.20 -9.38 4.21
N VAL A 151 18.81 -8.24 3.90
CA VAL A 151 18.09 -6.98 3.74
C VAL A 151 17.49 -6.94 2.35
N MET A 152 16.19 -6.77 2.28
CA MET A 152 15.44 -6.72 1.03
C MET A 152 15.36 -5.29 0.50
N CYS A 153 15.36 -5.21 -0.82
CA CYS A 153 15.02 -4.02 -1.57
C CYS A 153 13.53 -3.67 -1.34
N GLY A 154 13.14 -2.46 -1.70
CA GLY A 154 11.77 -1.96 -1.57
C GLY A 154 11.34 -1.20 -2.81
N PRO A 155 10.04 -0.85 -2.93
CA PRO A 155 9.62 0.16 -3.89
C PRO A 155 10.34 1.48 -3.58
N ILE A 156 10.70 2.21 -4.64
CA ILE A 156 11.37 3.51 -4.55
C ILE A 156 10.48 4.59 -5.15
N TRP A 157 10.41 5.73 -4.47
CA TRP A 157 9.53 6.84 -4.83
C TRP A 157 10.29 8.11 -5.19
N ASP A 158 11.63 8.05 -5.25
CA ASP A 158 12.48 9.17 -5.60
C ASP A 158 12.07 9.74 -6.97
N TYR A 159 11.99 11.07 -7.07
CA TYR A 159 11.68 11.77 -8.31
C TYR A 159 12.87 11.81 -9.28
N GLU A 160 14.08 11.67 -8.74
CA GLU A 160 15.33 11.81 -9.48
C GLU A 160 15.92 10.42 -9.78
N TRP A 161 15.46 9.84 -10.89
CA TRP A 161 16.27 8.86 -11.60
C TRP A 161 16.99 9.58 -12.74
N GLU A 162 18.32 9.53 -12.78
CA GLU A 162 19.11 10.08 -13.89
C GLU A 162 18.52 9.64 -15.25
N GLU A 163 18.30 10.61 -16.15
CA GLU A 163 18.02 10.37 -17.58
C GLU A 163 19.25 9.84 -18.32
#